data_AF-Q8STM9-F1
#
_entry.id   AF-Q8STM9-F1
#
_cell.length_a   1.000
_cell.length_b   1.000
_cell.length_c   1.000
_cell.angle_alpha   90.00
_cell.angle_beta   90.00
_cell.angle_gamma   90.00
#
_symmetry.space_group_name_H-M   'P 1'
#
loop_
_entity.id
_entity.type
_entity.pdbx_description
1 polymer ?
#
loop_
_entity_poly.entity_id
_entity_poly.type
_entity_poly.pdbx_seq_one_letter_code
_entity_poly.pdbx_strand_id
1 'polypeptide(L)'
;MDVSSIVLKLLTDGIVDGEHRDVLSSLNELLRPVEYEAVRWPDGSCIVLKDNRSSHPPDSRTMEIEEVFRNVVFGIPVSGDVVDMLMADRWIENVGGELRLSRKSLVQHMDFILGLGGRYVVCNVCGFLSEEGEIHGFCSMLLENERNSGGENRVDMESPITPDGYP
;
A
#
# COMPACT_ATOMS: atom_id res chain seq x y z
N MET A 1 -18.23 -4.94 9.83
CA MET A 1 -18.89 -4.64 8.54
C MET A 1 -18.89 -5.93 7.75
N ASP A 2 -19.99 -6.30 7.11
CA ASP A 2 -20.03 -7.51 6.28
C ASP A 2 -19.32 -7.28 4.94
N VAL A 3 -18.99 -8.37 4.23
CA VAL A 3 -18.25 -8.35 2.97
C VAL A 3 -18.94 -7.48 1.91
N SER A 4 -20.27 -7.57 1.78
CA SER A 4 -21.01 -6.82 0.77
C SER A 4 -20.95 -5.31 1.02
N SER A 5 -21.06 -4.90 2.29
CA SER A 5 -20.89 -3.49 2.68
C SER A 5 -19.49 -2.97 2.39
N ILE A 6 -18.45 -3.80 2.57
CA ILE A 6 -17.07 -3.43 2.23
C ILE A 6 -16.90 -3.30 0.71
N VAL A 7 -17.44 -4.24 -0.08
CA VAL A 7 -17.41 -4.16 -1.55
C VAL A 7 -18.07 -2.87 -2.04
N LEU A 8 -19.27 -2.55 -1.54
CA LEU A 8 -19.99 -1.35 -1.96
C LEU A 8 -19.18 -0.08 -1.65
N LYS A 9 -18.58 0.00 -0.45
CA LYS A 9 -17.70 1.11 -0.10
C LYS A 9 -16.46 1.17 -0.98
N LEU A 10 -15.80 0.04 -1.25
CA LEU A 10 -14.63 0.02 -2.13
C LEU A 10 -14.99 0.51 -3.55
N LEU A 11 -16.12 0.08 -4.10
CA LEU A 11 -16.58 0.52 -5.42
C LEU A 11 -17.01 1.99 -5.47
N THR A 12 -17.35 2.60 -4.32
CA THR A 12 -17.79 3.99 -4.23
C THR A 12 -16.64 4.93 -3.90
N ASP A 13 -15.87 4.60 -2.87
CA ASP A 13 -14.85 5.46 -2.27
C ASP A 13 -13.44 5.08 -2.72
N GLY A 14 -13.23 3.84 -3.20
CA GLY A 14 -11.93 3.28 -3.55
C GLY A 14 -11.07 2.84 -2.36
N ILE A 15 -11.50 3.13 -1.13
CA ILE A 15 -10.75 2.82 0.10
C ILE A 15 -11.69 2.60 1.28
N VAL A 16 -11.34 1.65 2.15
CA VAL A 16 -12.05 1.36 3.40
C VAL A 16 -11.07 1.27 4.54
N ASP A 17 -11.18 2.19 5.50
CA ASP A 17 -10.38 2.21 6.70
C ASP A 17 -10.79 1.09 7.68
N GLY A 18 -9.82 0.61 8.47
CA GLY A 18 -9.99 -0.40 9.51
C GLY A 18 -9.23 -1.70 9.27
N GLU A 19 -9.03 -2.46 10.36
CA GLU A 19 -8.41 -3.79 10.30
C GLU A 19 -9.42 -4.84 9.80
N HIS A 20 -9.26 -5.25 8.55
CA HIS A 20 -10.13 -6.23 7.89
C HIS A 20 -9.32 -7.49 7.53
N ARG A 21 -8.82 -8.20 8.56
CA ARG A 21 -7.79 -9.25 8.41
C ARG A 21 -8.23 -10.49 7.61
N ASP A 22 -9.50 -10.86 7.70
CA ASP A 22 -9.96 -12.17 7.23
C ASP A 22 -10.91 -12.12 6.03
N VAL A 23 -11.11 -10.95 5.43
CA VAL A 23 -12.11 -10.75 4.36
C VAL A 23 -11.50 -10.59 2.97
N LEU A 24 -10.18 -10.44 2.84
CA LEU A 24 -9.55 -10.08 1.57
C LEU A 24 -9.81 -11.12 0.46
N SER A 25 -9.72 -12.41 0.80
CA SER A 25 -10.00 -13.49 -0.15
C SER A 25 -11.44 -13.43 -0.65
N SER A 26 -12.42 -13.27 0.24
CA SER A 26 -13.83 -13.15 -0.12
C SER A 26 -14.12 -11.89 -0.94
N LEU A 27 -13.48 -10.77 -0.63
CA LEU A 27 -13.59 -9.55 -1.43
C LEU A 27 -13.07 -9.79 -2.86
N ASN A 28 -11.90 -10.40 -2.99
CA ASN A 28 -11.29 -10.65 -4.29
C ASN A 28 -12.03 -11.70 -5.13
N GLU A 29 -12.72 -12.65 -4.51
CA GLU A 29 -13.63 -13.55 -5.23
C GLU A 29 -14.79 -12.80 -5.89
N LEU A 30 -15.31 -11.75 -5.23
CA LEU A 30 -16.42 -10.94 -5.74
C LEU A 30 -15.97 -9.85 -6.73
N LEU A 31 -14.76 -9.31 -6.56
CA LEU A 31 -14.25 -8.21 -7.39
C LEU A 31 -13.57 -8.68 -8.68
N ARG A 32 -13.01 -9.90 -8.68
CA ARG A 32 -12.32 -10.46 -9.86
C ARG A 32 -13.17 -10.48 -11.14
N PRO A 33 -14.47 -10.83 -11.12
CA PRO A 33 -15.31 -10.82 -12.33
C PRO A 33 -15.49 -9.44 -12.97
N VAL A 34 -15.28 -8.36 -12.21
CA VAL A 34 -15.38 -6.98 -12.69
C VAL A 34 -14.00 -6.32 -12.88
N GLU A 35 -12.94 -7.14 -12.87
CA GLU A 35 -11.54 -6.73 -13.07
C GLU A 35 -11.00 -5.77 -12.01
N TYR A 36 -11.55 -5.87 -10.79
CA TYR A 36 -11.03 -5.17 -9.62
C TYR A 36 -10.34 -6.14 -8.66
N GLU A 37 -9.43 -5.59 -7.87
CA GLU A 37 -8.75 -6.29 -6.78
C GLU A 37 -8.78 -5.42 -5.51
N ALA A 38 -9.16 -6.00 -4.38
CA ALA A 38 -8.94 -5.43 -3.07
C ALA A 38 -7.54 -5.80 -2.58
N VAL A 39 -6.75 -4.78 -2.23
CA VAL A 39 -5.42 -4.94 -1.64
C VAL A 39 -5.37 -4.34 -0.25
N ARG A 40 -4.62 -4.97 0.66
CA ARG A 40 -4.40 -4.43 2.00
C ARG A 40 -3.19 -3.51 2.00
N TRP A 41 -3.32 -2.33 2.62
CA TRP A 41 -2.18 -1.46 2.86
C TRP A 41 -1.18 -2.12 3.84
N PRO A 42 0.15 -1.92 3.71
CA PRO A 42 1.14 -2.69 4.47
C PRO A 42 0.89 -2.76 5.99
N ASP A 43 0.55 -1.64 6.61
CA ASP A 43 0.28 -1.55 8.06
C ASP A 43 -1.07 -2.16 8.49
N GLY A 44 -1.88 -2.63 7.55
CA GLY A 44 -3.21 -3.20 7.78
C GLY A 44 -4.30 -2.18 8.13
N SER A 45 -4.00 -0.88 8.06
CA SER A 45 -4.92 0.20 8.44
C SER A 45 -6.10 0.37 7.49
N CYS A 46 -5.99 -0.09 6.24
CA CYS A 46 -7.07 0.00 5.26
C CYS A 46 -6.98 -1.07 4.18
N ILE A 47 -8.10 -1.23 3.46
CA ILE A 47 -8.20 -1.94 2.18
C ILE A 47 -8.41 -0.91 1.08
N VAL A 48 -7.68 -1.06 -0.01
CA VAL A 48 -7.76 -0.19 -1.19
C VAL A 48 -8.24 -1.00 -2.38
N LEU A 49 -9.13 -0.43 -3.19
CA LEU A 49 -9.53 -1.01 -4.46
C LEU A 49 -8.46 -0.69 -5.51
N LYS A 50 -8.11 -1.65 -6.35
CA LYS A 50 -7.19 -1.53 -7.47
C LYS A 50 -7.92 -1.93 -8.75
N ASP A 51 -7.90 -1.06 -9.74
CA ASP A 51 -8.39 -1.36 -11.08
C ASP A 51 -7.31 -2.13 -11.86
N ASN A 52 -7.65 -3.31 -12.39
CA ASN A 52 -6.72 -4.11 -13.19
C ASN A 52 -6.94 -3.93 -14.70
N ARG A 53 -7.81 -3.00 -15.12
CA ARG A 53 -8.01 -2.69 -16.53
C ARG A 53 -6.83 -1.89 -17.07
N SER A 54 -6.40 -2.22 -18.29
CA SER A 54 -5.43 -1.41 -19.02
C SER A 54 -6.05 -0.07 -19.41
N SER A 55 -5.42 1.03 -19.00
CA SER A 55 -5.88 2.41 -19.13
C SER A 55 -6.42 2.78 -20.51
N HIS A 56 -7.55 3.50 -20.52
CA HIS A 56 -8.11 4.17 -21.70
C HIS A 56 -7.30 5.42 -22.06
N PRO A 57 -7.36 5.91 -23.32
CA PRO A 57 -6.60 7.09 -23.73
C PRO A 57 -6.99 8.33 -22.91
N PRO A 58 -6.02 9.21 -22.59
CA PRO A 58 -6.27 10.39 -21.76
C PRO A 58 -7.17 11.40 -22.49
N ASP A 59 -8.10 12.01 -21.75
CA ASP A 59 -8.87 13.17 -22.18
C ASP A 59 -8.31 14.48 -21.59
N SER A 60 -8.89 15.63 -21.94
CA SER A 60 -8.38 16.94 -21.48
C SER A 60 -8.44 17.12 -19.96
N ARG A 61 -9.41 16.51 -19.29
CA ARG A 61 -9.53 16.55 -17.82
C ARG A 61 -8.47 15.66 -17.17
N THR A 62 -8.10 14.57 -17.84
CA THR A 62 -7.00 13.69 -17.45
C THR A 62 -5.68 14.48 -17.40
N MET A 63 -5.40 15.33 -18.40
CA MET A 63 -4.17 16.16 -18.41
C MET A 63 -4.08 17.12 -17.23
N GLU A 64 -5.19 17.75 -16.84
CA GLU A 64 -5.21 18.67 -15.68
C GLU A 64 -4.99 17.92 -14.36
N ILE A 65 -5.59 16.73 -14.21
CA ILE A 65 -5.37 15.85 -13.06
C ILE A 65 -3.91 15.38 -13.01
N GLU A 66 -3.34 14.96 -14.14
CA GLU A 66 -1.94 14.54 -14.23
C GLU A 66 -0.97 15.65 -13.81
N GLU A 67 -1.26 16.90 -14.18
CA GLU A 67 -0.47 18.06 -13.79
C GLU A 67 -0.59 18.36 -12.29
N VAL A 68 -1.79 18.24 -11.71
CA VAL A 68 -1.97 18.34 -10.25
C VAL A 68 -1.18 17.23 -9.54
N PHE A 69 -1.25 16.00 -10.02
CA PHE A 69 -0.49 14.88 -9.46
C PHE A 69 1.02 15.14 -9.54
N ARG A 70 1.52 15.61 -10.68
CA ARG A 70 2.92 16.01 -10.84
C ARG A 70 3.33 17.03 -9.80
N ASN A 71 2.59 18.11 -9.68
CA ASN A 71 2.91 19.17 -8.74
C ASN A 71 2.88 18.67 -7.29
N VAL A 72 1.89 17.87 -6.92
CA VAL A 72 1.85 17.20 -5.61
C VAL A 72 3.05 16.27 -5.43
N VAL A 73 3.44 15.46 -6.41
CA VAL A 73 4.61 14.56 -6.33
C VAL A 73 5.91 15.33 -6.14
N PHE A 74 6.03 16.55 -6.66
CA PHE A 74 7.21 17.41 -6.48
C PHE A 74 7.11 18.38 -5.29
N GLY A 75 6.04 18.34 -4.50
CA GLY A 75 5.85 19.26 -3.37
C GLY A 75 5.57 20.71 -3.79
N ILE A 76 5.14 20.91 -5.03
CA ILE A 76 4.75 22.22 -5.56
C ILE A 76 3.33 22.53 -5.05
N PRO A 77 3.10 23.70 -4.43
CA PRO A 77 1.77 24.10 -3.99
C PRO A 77 0.78 24.15 -5.15
N VAL A 78 -0.40 23.55 -4.96
CA VAL A 78 -1.51 23.55 -5.92
C VAL A 78 -2.78 24.03 -5.25
N SER A 79 -3.66 24.66 -6.02
CA SER A 79 -4.99 25.09 -5.59
C SER A 79 -5.96 25.16 -6.78
N GLY A 80 -7.26 25.23 -6.50
CA GLY A 80 -8.32 25.36 -7.49
C GLY A 80 -9.30 24.18 -7.49
N ASP A 81 -10.33 24.28 -8.31
CA ASP A 81 -11.49 23.37 -8.31
C ASP A 81 -11.10 21.90 -8.51
N VAL A 82 -10.05 21.62 -9.30
CA VAL A 82 -9.56 20.25 -9.51
C VAL A 82 -8.92 19.69 -8.24
N VAL A 83 -8.19 20.51 -7.49
CA VAL A 83 -7.60 20.10 -6.21
C VAL A 83 -8.72 19.80 -5.21
N ASP A 84 -9.73 20.66 -5.13
CA ASP A 84 -10.87 20.47 -4.22
C ASP A 84 -11.64 19.18 -4.54
N MET A 85 -11.85 18.90 -5.84
CA MET A 85 -12.46 17.65 -6.31
C MET A 85 -11.60 16.43 -5.93
N LEU A 86 -10.29 16.48 -6.17
CA LEU A 86 -9.38 15.37 -5.84
C LEU A 86 -9.29 15.13 -4.32
N MET A 87 -9.41 16.18 -3.50
CA MET A 87 -9.52 16.05 -2.05
C MET A 87 -10.85 15.41 -1.64
N ALA A 88 -11.97 15.86 -2.21
CA ALA A 88 -13.29 15.31 -1.93
C ALA A 88 -13.37 13.81 -2.27
N ASP A 89 -12.77 13.42 -3.39
CA ASP A 89 -12.72 12.03 -3.88
C ASP A 89 -11.58 11.20 -3.26
N ARG A 90 -10.85 11.77 -2.28
CA ARG A 90 -9.75 11.14 -1.54
C ARG A 90 -8.60 10.65 -2.41
N TRP A 91 -8.30 11.33 -3.51
CA TRP A 91 -7.10 11.09 -4.31
C TRP A 91 -5.88 11.80 -3.74
N ILE A 92 -6.09 12.95 -3.11
CA ILE A 92 -5.06 13.69 -2.40
C ILE A 92 -5.52 14.02 -0.99
N GLU A 93 -4.59 14.19 -0.08
CA GLU A 93 -4.84 14.47 1.33
C GLU A 93 -3.91 15.57 1.84
N ASN A 94 -4.35 16.30 2.86
CA ASN A 94 -3.55 17.31 3.53
C ASN A 94 -2.97 16.72 4.82
N VAL A 95 -1.66 16.55 4.86
CA VAL A 95 -0.93 16.02 6.01
C VAL A 95 -0.01 17.12 6.53
N GLY A 96 -0.33 17.69 7.68
CA GLY A 96 0.51 18.71 8.32
C GLY A 96 0.64 20.01 7.53
N GLY A 97 -0.36 20.37 6.70
CA GLY A 97 -0.34 21.57 5.85
C GLY A 97 0.23 21.33 4.45
N GLU A 98 0.67 20.11 4.16
CA GLU A 98 1.23 19.72 2.86
C GLU A 98 0.28 18.77 2.13
N LEU A 99 0.06 18.99 0.83
CA LEU A 99 -0.70 18.07 0.00
C LEU A 99 0.15 16.86 -0.39
N ARG A 100 -0.44 15.68 -0.25
CA ARG A 100 0.16 14.39 -0.57
C ARG A 100 -0.82 13.52 -1.34
N LEU A 101 -0.28 12.58 -2.12
CA LEU A 101 -1.11 11.54 -2.73
C LEU A 101 -1.60 10.59 -1.66
N SER A 102 -2.90 10.28 -1.67
CA SER A 102 -3.48 9.32 -0.73
C SER A 102 -3.06 7.89 -1.07
N ARG A 103 -3.24 6.97 -0.11
CA ARG A 103 -3.05 5.52 -0.32
C ARG A 103 -3.83 5.00 -1.55
N LYS A 104 -5.03 5.54 -1.80
CA LYS A 104 -5.85 5.21 -2.97
C LYS A 104 -5.13 5.52 -4.27
N SER A 105 -4.55 6.73 -4.38
CA SER A 105 -3.74 7.13 -5.54
C SER A 105 -2.50 6.27 -5.71
N LEU A 106 -1.80 5.99 -4.62
CA LEU A 106 -0.56 5.20 -4.65
C LEU A 106 -0.77 3.77 -5.16
N VAL A 107 -1.95 3.18 -4.91
CA VAL A 107 -2.30 1.85 -5.39
C VAL A 107 -2.81 1.89 -6.83
N GLN A 108 -3.67 2.86 -7.17
CA GLN A 108 -4.33 2.93 -8.48
C GLN A 108 -3.43 3.43 -9.60
N HIS A 109 -2.49 4.33 -9.29
CA HIS A 109 -1.69 5.03 -10.30
C HIS A 109 -0.19 4.81 -10.10
N MET A 110 0.19 3.64 -9.59
CA MET A 110 1.58 3.33 -9.22
C MET A 110 2.58 3.65 -10.35
N ASP A 111 2.36 3.09 -11.54
CA ASP A 111 3.29 3.24 -12.67
C ASP A 111 3.37 4.69 -13.16
N PHE A 112 2.22 5.39 -13.20
CA PHE A 112 2.16 6.80 -13.57
C PHE A 112 2.95 7.65 -12.56
N ILE A 113 2.71 7.47 -11.26
CA ILE A 113 3.37 8.24 -10.21
C ILE A 113 4.88 7.99 -10.21
N LEU A 114 5.31 6.74 -10.40
CA LEU A 114 6.74 6.41 -10.55
C LEU A 114 7.35 7.07 -11.78
N GLY A 115 6.63 7.08 -12.90
CA GLY A 115 7.07 7.71 -14.14
C GLY A 115 7.29 9.22 -14.03
N LEU A 116 6.72 9.88 -13.02
CA LEU A 116 6.94 11.30 -12.76
C LEU A 116 8.32 11.60 -12.16
N GLY A 117 8.95 10.65 -11.47
CA GLY A 117 10.32 10.80 -10.94
C GLY A 117 10.47 11.75 -9.73
N GLY A 118 9.45 11.88 -8.88
CA GLY A 118 9.50 12.70 -7.66
C GLY A 118 9.78 11.92 -6.38
N ARG A 119 9.08 12.27 -5.29
CA ARG A 119 9.37 11.79 -3.93
C ARG A 119 8.96 10.36 -3.60
N TYR A 120 8.25 9.68 -4.50
CA TYR A 120 7.74 8.33 -4.26
C TYR A 120 8.63 7.29 -4.91
N VAL A 121 8.97 6.24 -4.15
CA VAL A 121 9.73 5.08 -4.62
C VAL A 121 9.00 3.79 -4.26
N VAL A 122 9.28 2.70 -4.97
CA VAL A 122 8.70 1.39 -4.64
C VAL A 122 9.36 0.84 -3.37
N CYS A 123 8.54 0.39 -2.42
CA CYS A 123 9.00 -0.31 -1.24
C CYS A 123 9.51 -1.71 -1.60
N ASN A 124 10.76 -2.03 -1.23
CA ASN A 124 11.41 -3.31 -1.52
C ASN A 124 10.77 -4.52 -0.81
N VAL A 125 9.85 -4.29 0.13
CA VAL A 125 9.22 -5.35 0.94
C VAL A 125 7.79 -5.62 0.47
N CYS A 126 6.95 -4.59 0.42
CA CYS A 126 5.52 -4.76 0.11
C CYS A 126 5.16 -4.43 -1.34
N GLY A 127 6.09 -3.83 -2.11
CA GLY A 127 5.87 -3.44 -3.50
C GLY A 127 4.99 -2.21 -3.72
N PHE A 128 4.49 -1.55 -2.67
CA PHE A 128 3.73 -0.29 -2.79
C PHE A 128 4.63 0.94 -2.76
N LEU A 129 4.12 2.07 -3.23
CA LEU A 129 4.83 3.35 -3.17
C LEU A 129 5.02 3.85 -1.74
N SER A 130 6.21 4.37 -1.48
CA SER A 130 6.67 4.93 -0.22
C SER A 130 7.23 6.32 -0.47
N GLU A 131 6.84 7.27 0.39
CA GLU A 131 7.44 8.60 0.47
C GLU A 131 8.64 8.63 1.45
N GLU A 132 8.73 7.65 2.35
CA GLU A 132 9.72 7.58 3.43
C GLU A 132 11.08 7.03 2.98
N GLY A 133 11.18 6.58 1.71
CA GLY A 133 12.33 5.89 1.14
C GLY A 133 12.00 4.47 0.69
N GLU A 134 13.03 3.66 0.43
CA GLU A 134 12.92 2.34 -0.21
C GLU A 134 12.17 1.27 0.63
N ILE A 135 11.90 1.55 1.91
CA ILE A 135 11.17 0.65 2.81
C ILE A 135 10.26 1.50 3.68
N HIS A 136 8.95 1.20 3.71
CA HIS A 136 8.04 1.85 4.66
C HIS A 136 8.48 1.58 6.10
N GLY A 137 8.30 2.54 7.01
CA GLY A 137 8.63 2.37 8.43
C GLY A 137 8.01 1.11 9.03
N PHE A 138 6.76 0.81 8.71
CA PHE A 138 6.09 -0.43 9.11
C PHE A 138 6.78 -1.69 8.57
N CYS A 139 7.22 -1.68 7.30
CA CYS A 139 7.93 -2.81 6.70
C CYS A 139 9.29 -3.03 7.37
N SER A 140 10.00 -1.95 7.74
CA SER A 140 11.25 -2.05 8.50
C SER A 140 11.03 -2.70 9.86
N MET A 141 9.99 -2.29 10.58
CA MET A 141 9.64 -2.89 11.88
C MET A 141 9.32 -4.39 11.78
N LEU A 142 8.63 -4.82 10.72
CA LEU A 142 8.36 -6.25 10.50
C LEU A 142 9.66 -7.05 10.29
N LEU A 143 10.58 -6.55 9.46
CA LEU A 143 11.86 -7.21 9.22
C LEU A 143 12.72 -7.31 10.48
N GLU A 144 12.72 -6.28 11.32
CA GLU A 144 13.45 -6.28 12.60
C GLU A 144 12.86 -7.29 13.59
N ASN A 145 11.52 -7.39 13.66
CA ASN A 145 10.85 -8.37 14.50
C ASN A 145 11.18 -9.81 14.09
N GLU A 146 11.15 -10.13 12.79
CA GLU A 146 11.52 -11.48 12.31
C GLU A 146 12.98 -11.83 12.63
N ARG A 147 13.89 -10.87 12.54
CA ARG A 147 15.31 -11.07 12.91
C ARG A 147 15.49 -11.34 14.40
N ASN A 148 14.74 -10.66 15.26
CA ASN A 148 14.81 -10.86 16.71
C ASN A 148 14.12 -12.15 17.16
N SER A 149 13.06 -12.59 16.46
CA SER A 149 12.39 -13.87 16.73
C SER A 149 13.17 -15.08 16.20
N GLY A 150 14.12 -14.90 15.29
CA GLY A 150 14.98 -15.96 14.74
C GLY A 150 16.23 -16.29 15.57
N GLY A 151 16.45 -15.61 16.71
CA GLY A 151 17.68 -15.71 17.52
C GLY A 151 17.70 -16.77 18.63
N GLU A 152 16.58 -17.40 18.98
CA GLU A 152 16.47 -18.31 20.15
C GLU A 152 16.56 -19.81 19.84
N ASN A 153 17.14 -20.22 18.71
CA ASN A 153 17.36 -21.66 18.44
C ASN A 153 18.67 -21.93 17.71
N ARG A 154 19.82 -21.70 18.37
CA ARG A 154 21.11 -22.27 17.93
C ARG A 154 21.94 -22.76 19.12
N VAL A 155 22.01 -24.08 19.18
CA VAL A 155 23.04 -24.99 19.72
C VAL A 155 23.43 -24.89 21.20
N ASP A 156 23.17 -25.99 21.92
CA ASP A 156 24.26 -26.80 22.47
C ASP A 156 24.01 -28.28 22.14
N MET A 157 24.46 -28.67 20.94
CA MET A 157 24.85 -30.05 20.68
C MET A 157 26.27 -30.22 21.25
N GLU A 158 26.37 -30.61 22.52
CA GLU A 158 27.60 -31.21 23.03
C GLU A 158 27.36 -32.69 23.34
N SER A 159 27.85 -33.52 22.43
CA SER A 159 28.39 -34.85 22.69
C SER A 159 29.53 -34.99 21.68
N PRO A 160 30.67 -35.68 21.94
CA PRO A 160 30.79 -36.94 22.71
C PRO A 160 32.11 -37.00 23.56
N ILE A 161 32.47 -38.01 24.39
CA ILE A 161 33.11 -39.32 24.06
C ILE A 161 33.63 -40.00 25.38
N THR A 162 33.11 -41.21 25.70
CA THR A 162 33.74 -42.50 26.20
C THR A 162 34.55 -42.60 27.53
N PRO A 163 35.07 -43.81 27.93
CA PRO A 163 34.51 -45.18 28.08
C PRO A 163 34.78 -45.75 29.52
N ASP A 164 34.61 -47.07 29.69
CA ASP A 164 35.01 -47.93 30.84
C ASP A 164 34.01 -47.99 32.01
N GLY A 165 33.65 -49.14 32.59
CA GLY A 165 34.08 -50.52 32.45
C GLY A 165 33.26 -51.37 33.44
N TYR A 166 33.10 -52.65 33.11
CA TYR A 166 32.49 -53.74 33.90
C TYR A 166 33.05 -53.83 35.34
N PRO A 167 32.25 -54.34 36.31
CA PRO A 167 32.05 -55.79 36.48
C PRO A 167 30.59 -56.24 36.51
#